data_AF-W2SX00-F1
#
_entry.id   AF-W2SX00-F1
#
_cell.length_a   1.000
_cell.length_b   1.000
_cell.length_c   1.000
_cell.angle_alpha   90.00
_cell.angle_beta   90.00
_cell.angle_gamma   90.00
#
_symmetry.space_group_name_H-M   'P 1'
#
loop_
_entity.id
_entity.type
_entity.pdbx_description
1 polymer ?
#
loop_
_entity_poly.entity_id
_entity_poly.type
_entity_poly.pdbx_seq_one_letter_code
_entity_poly.pdbx_strand_id
1 'polypeptide(L)' 'MLLLLAVFLLPELVVCRSEPELLVVTVATEDTNGLRRLLKSAEVQVLGMGQEWKGGDTRVTQ' A
#
# COMPACT_ATOMS: atom_id res chain seq x y z
N MET A 1 -40.48 23.69 6.09
CA MET A 1 -39.26 24.23 5.44
C MET A 1 -38.00 23.75 6.15
N LEU A 2 -37.86 23.97 7.47
CA LEU A 2 -36.69 23.52 8.25
C LEU A 2 -36.46 21.99 8.22
N LEU A 3 -37.53 21.19 8.28
CA LEU A 3 -37.46 19.73 8.23
C LEU A 3 -36.96 19.20 6.87
N LEU A 4 -37.38 19.84 5.78
CA LEU A 4 -36.95 19.52 4.41
C LEU A 4 -35.47 19.84 4.20
N LEU A 5 -35.01 20.93 4.81
CA LEU A 5 -33.62 21.37 4.77
C LEU A 5 -32.72 20.42 5.57
N ALA A 6 -33.18 19.94 6.73
CA ALA A 6 -32.49 18.93 7.53
C ALA A 6 -32.37 17.60 6.75
N VAL A 7 -33.45 17.13 6.11
CA VAL A 7 -33.43 15.90 5.29
C VAL A 7 -32.44 15.99 4.12
N PHE A 8 -32.26 17.17 3.54
CA PHE A 8 -31.32 17.39 2.44
C PHE A 8 -29.84 17.42 2.89
N LEU A 9 -29.56 17.77 4.15
CA LEU A 9 -28.21 17.86 4.71
C LEU A 9 -27.73 16.58 5.41
N LEU A 10 -28.65 15.69 5.78
CA LEU A 10 -28.33 14.39 6.40
C LEU A 10 -27.48 13.43 5.53
N PRO A 11 -27.67 13.30 4.19
CA PRO A 11 -26.90 12.35 3.39
C PRO A 11 -25.42 12.73 3.25
N GLU A 12 -25.06 14.01 3.36
CA GLU A 12 -23.65 14.44 3.33
C GLU A 12 -22.86 13.97 4.56
N LEU A 13 -23.54 13.77 5.70
CA LEU A 13 -22.94 13.27 6.94
C LEU A 13 -22.80 11.74 6.98
N VAL A 14 -23.53 11.00 6.13
CA VAL A 14 -23.64 9.53 6.18
C VAL A 14 -22.69 8.83 5.21
N VAL A 15 -21.84 9.58 4.49
CA VAL A 15 -20.79 8.96 3.68
C VAL A 15 -19.60 8.57 4.56
N CYS A 16 -19.79 7.51 5.36
CA CYS A 16 -18.69 6.78 5.97
C CYS A 16 -17.94 6.04 4.85
N ARG A 17 -17.01 6.71 4.17
CA ARG A 17 -16.00 5.99 3.37
C ARG A 17 -15.06 5.30 4.34
N SER A 18 -15.30 4.03 4.64
CA SER A 18 -14.22 3.16 5.09
C SER A 18 -13.36 2.87 3.86
N GLU A 19 -12.28 3.62 3.68
CA GLU A 19 -11.23 3.21 2.75
C GLU A 19 -10.81 1.78 3.14
N PRO A 20 -10.77 0.82 2.20
CA PRO A 20 -10.32 -0.53 2.52
C PRO A 20 -8.86 -0.49 2.98
N GLU A 21 -8.53 -1.26 4.01
CA GLU A 21 -7.16 -1.41 4.47
C GLU A 21 -6.34 -2.12 3.37
N LEU A 22 -5.30 -1.45 2.87
CA LEU A 22 -4.42 -1.97 1.81
C LEU A 22 -3.03 -2.25 2.38
N LEU A 23 -2.61 -3.51 2.34
CA LEU A 23 -1.24 -3.92 2.68
C LEU A 23 -0.48 -4.29 1.41
N VAL A 24 0.57 -3.52 1.09
CA VAL A 24 1.48 -3.83 -0.03
C VAL A 24 2.67 -4.59 0.52
N VAL A 25 2.96 -5.77 -0.06
CA VAL A 25 4.06 -6.63 0.37
C VAL A 25 5.06 -6.81 -0.76
N THR A 26 6.35 -6.82 -0.42
CA THR A 26 7.44 -7.10 -1.35
C THR A 26 8.46 -8.06 -0.72
N VAL A 27 9.32 -8.65 -1.55
CA VAL A 27 10.40 -9.53 -1.11
C VAL A 27 11.73 -8.87 -1.43
N ALA A 28 12.60 -8.76 -0.42
CA ALA A 28 13.99 -8.37 -0.62
C ALA A 28 14.86 -9.01 0.45
N THR A 29 15.89 -9.73 0.01
CA THR A 29 16.87 -10.38 0.89
C THR A 29 17.97 -9.43 1.38
N GLU A 30 18.19 -8.32 0.67
CA GLU A 30 19.28 -7.36 0.92
C GLU A 30 18.79 -5.91 0.74
N ASP A 31 19.46 -4.96 1.42
CA ASP A 31 19.23 -3.52 1.25
C ASP A 31 19.95 -2.97 0.00
N THR A 32 19.32 -3.20 -1.16
CA THR A 32 19.83 -2.74 -2.45
C THR A 32 19.40 -1.31 -2.77
N ASN A 33 20.11 -0.66 -3.71
CA ASN A 33 19.67 0.63 -4.27
C ASN A 33 18.26 0.55 -4.89
N GLY A 34 17.88 -0.60 -5.45
CA GLY A 34 16.55 -0.83 -6.02
C GLY A 34 15.47 -0.81 -4.93
N LEU A 35 15.70 -1.50 -3.82
CA LEU A 35 14.78 -1.50 -2.68
C LEU A 35 14.64 -0.10 -2.06
N ARG A 36 15.75 0.61 -1.84
CA ARG A 36 15.68 2.00 -1.33
C ARG A 36 14.88 2.93 -2.24
N ARG A 37 14.98 2.75 -3.55
CA ARG A 37 14.18 3.54 -4.50
C ARG A 37 12.70 3.18 -4.41
N LEU A 38 12.36 1.89 -4.29
CA LEU A 38 10.98 1.44 -4.08
C LEU A 38 10.39 2.04 -2.79
N LEU A 39 11.11 1.96 -1.68
CA LEU A 39 10.69 2.50 -0.38
C LEU A 39 10.53 4.03 -0.37
N LYS A 40 11.23 4.74 -1.26
CA LYS A 40 11.02 6.19 -1.45
C LYS A 40 9.72 6.48 -2.21
N SER A 41 9.24 5.55 -3.01
CA SER A 41 8.04 5.72 -3.85
C SER A 41 6.76 5.11 -3.27
N ALA A 42 6.88 4.18 -2.33
CA ALA A 42 5.75 3.43 -1.79
C ALA A 42 6.00 2.95 -0.36
N GLU A 43 4.93 2.89 0.43
CA GLU A 43 4.91 2.20 1.72
C GLU A 43 4.66 0.71 1.48
N VAL A 44 5.62 -0.13 1.86
CA VAL A 44 5.57 -1.58 1.63
C VAL A 44 6.12 -2.35 2.82
N GLN A 45 5.53 -3.51 3.10
CA GLN A 45 6.09 -4.50 4.03
C GLN A 45 7.12 -5.37 3.29
N VAL A 46 8.35 -5.41 3.79
CA VAL A 46 9.43 -6.19 3.20
C VAL A 46 9.57 -7.54 3.90
N LEU A 47 9.54 -8.63 3.13
CA LEU A 47 9.79 -9.99 3.61
C LEU A 47 11.17 -10.49 3.15
N GLY A 48 11.79 -11.35 3.96
CA GLY A 48 13.02 -12.06 3.60
C GLY A 48 14.33 -11.31 3.88
N MET A 49 14.29 -10.12 4.50
CA MET A 49 15.49 -9.34 4.78
C MET A 49 16.53 -10.13 5.60
N GLY A 50 17.77 -10.14 5.13
CA GLY A 50 18.88 -10.89 5.75
C GLY A 50 18.84 -12.40 5.52
N GLN A 51 17.86 -12.93 4.79
CA GLN A 51 17.79 -14.35 4.43
C GLN A 51 18.59 -14.62 3.15
N GLU A 52 19.15 -15.82 3.05
CA GLU A 52 19.74 -16.30 1.80
C GLU A 52 18.69 -16.47 0.70
N TRP A 53 18.97 -15.96 -0.49
CA TRP A 53 18.12 -16.18 -1.66
C TRP A 53 18.31 -17.60 -2.22
N LYS A 54 17.24 -18.41 -2.21
CA LYS A 54 17.24 -19.79 -2.74
C LYS A 54 16.43 -19.95 -4.04
N GLY A 55 16.05 -18.85 -4.69
CA GLY A 55 15.19 -18.86 -5.88
C GLY A 55 15.92 -18.95 -7.23
N GLY A 56 17.24 -19.15 -7.25
CA GLY A 56 18.05 -19.23 -8.48
C GLY A 56 18.34 -17.86 -9.11
N ASP A 57 18.92 -17.84 -10.31
CA ASP A 57 19.22 -16.59 -11.02
C ASP A 57 17.97 -16.06 -11.73
N THR A 58 17.43 -14.96 -11.21
CA THR A 58 16.28 -14.26 -11.78
C THR A 58 16.68 -13.07 -12.64
N ARG A 59 17.98 -12.74 -12.72
CA ARG A 59 18.45 -11.63 -13.55
C ARG A 59 18.31 -12.01 -15.01
N VAL A 60 17.44 -11.30 -15.72
CA VAL A 60 17.43 -11.28 -17.17
C VAL A 60 18.32 -10.14 -17.64
N THR A 61 19.25 -10.44 -18.56
CA THR A 61 20.05 -9.41 -19.22
C THR A 61 19.11 -8.47 -19.95
N GLN A 62 19.06 -7.20 -19.53
CA GLN A 62 18.31 -6.14 -20.21
C GLN A 62 19.17 -5.45 -21.26
#